data_AF-A0A7L3CW36-F1
#
_entry.id   AF-A0A7L3CW36-F1
#
_cell.length_a   1.000
_cell.length_b   1.000
_cell.length_c   1.000
_cell.angle_alpha   90.00
_cell.angle_beta   90.00
_cell.angle_gamma   90.00
#
_symmetry.space_group_name_H-M   'P 1'
#
loop_
_entity.id
_entity.type
_entity.pdbx_description
1 polymer ?
#
loop_
_entity_poly.entity_id
_entity_poly.type
_entity_poly.pdbx_seq_one_letter_code
_entity_poly.pdbx_strand_id
1 'polypeptide(L)' 'DPRGTYKCKIGSKVSTLQVHYRMCQNCIEVDAPTISGIVVADVIATVFLAVAVYCITGQDKGRMSRGEGRALLAARGGDG' A
#
# COMPACT_ATOMS: atom_id res chain seq x y z
N ASP A 1 -31.93 11.81 2.73
CA ASP A 1 -30.93 12.68 3.39
C ASP A 1 -31.62 13.58 4.41
N PRO A 2 -31.54 13.32 5.73
CA PRO A 2 -32.22 14.14 6.73
C PRO A 2 -31.43 15.45 6.91
N ARG A 3 -31.65 16.38 5.98
CA ARG A 3 -31.23 17.78 6.10
C ARG A 3 -32.46 18.57 6.49
N GLY A 4 -32.42 19.25 7.63
CA GLY A 4 -33.59 19.94 8.13
C GLY A 4 -33.36 20.66 9.44
N THR A 5 -34.22 21.62 9.72
CA THR A 5 -34.24 22.33 11.00
C THR A 5 -35.29 21.69 11.89
N TYR A 6 -34.87 21.04 12.96
CA TYR A 6 -35.73 20.41 13.94
C TYR A 6 -35.96 21.37 15.10
N LYS A 7 -37.21 21.45 15.59
CA LYS A 7 -37.55 22.30 16.74
C LYS A 7 -38.05 21.41 17.86
N CYS A 8 -37.47 21.56 19.05
CA CYS A 8 -37.94 20.93 20.27
C CYS A 8 -38.56 22.00 21.18
N LYS A 9 -39.77 21.77 21.69
CA LYS A 9 -40.46 22.69 22.60
C LYS A 9 -40.71 22.02 23.94
N ILE A 10 -40.20 22.62 25.02
CA ILE A 10 -40.47 22.23 26.41
C ILE A 10 -41.10 23.44 27.11
N GLY A 11 -42.38 23.33 27.43
CA GLY A 11 -43.17 24.46 27.92
C GLY A 11 -43.15 25.64 26.96
N SER A 12 -42.67 26.80 27.42
CA SER A 12 -42.53 28.03 26.61
C SER A 12 -41.18 28.16 25.88
N LYS A 13 -40.22 27.25 26.14
CA LYS A 13 -38.88 27.30 25.53
C LYS A 13 -38.85 26.49 24.25
N VAL A 14 -38.42 27.10 23.15
CA VAL A 14 -38.24 26.46 21.85
C VAL A 14 -36.75 26.44 21.52
N SER A 15 -36.19 25.23 21.36
CA SER A 15 -34.81 25.00 20.94
C SER A 15 -34.79 24.56 19.48
N THR A 16 -33.94 25.18 18.67
CA THR A 16 -33.85 24.95 17.23
C THR A 16 -32.54 24.23 16.92
N LEU A 17 -32.60 23.05 16.31
CA LEU A 17 -31.45 22.25 15.92
C LEU A 17 -31.39 22.15 14.39
N GLN A 18 -30.38 22.78 13.78
CA GLN A 18 -30.15 22.66 12.34
C GLN A 18 -29.26 21.44 12.07
N VAL A 19 -29.86 20.36 11.58
CA VAL A 19 -29.14 19.13 11.26
C VAL A 19 -28.68 19.20 9.82
N HIS A 20 -27.36 19.38 9.65
CA HIS A 20 -26.71 19.34 8.35
C HIS A 20 -25.96 18.03 8.20
N TYR A 21 -26.69 16.94 7.95
CA TYR A 21 -26.08 15.65 7.64
C TYR A 21 -25.69 15.62 6.15
N ARG A 22 -24.44 15.26 5.83
CA ARG A 22 -24.06 14.80 4.49
C ARG A 22 -23.96 13.28 4.56
N MET A 23 -24.90 12.57 3.93
CA MET A 23 -24.82 11.12 3.78
C MET A 23 -23.60 10.81 2.91
N CYS A 24 -22.54 10.35 3.54
CA CYS A 24 -21.28 10.01 2.92
C CYS A 24 -21.41 8.60 2.31
N GLN A 25 -22.08 8.47 1.15
CA GLN A 25 -22.35 7.16 0.51
C GLN A 25 -21.09 6.44 -0.02
N ASN A 26 -19.94 7.12 -0.05
CA ASN A 26 -18.67 6.58 -0.49
C ASN A 26 -17.48 7.17 0.29
N CYS A 27 -17.71 7.61 1.51
CA CYS A 27 -16.59 7.97 2.37
C CYS A 27 -16.07 6.63 2.90
N ILE A 28 -15.09 6.08 2.17
CA ILE A 28 -14.08 5.25 2.83
C ILE A 28 -13.60 6.17 3.95
N GLU A 29 -13.96 5.85 5.17
CA GLU A 29 -13.25 6.37 6.32
C GLU A 29 -11.84 5.87 6.07
N VAL A 30 -11.04 6.71 5.39
CA VAL A 30 -9.65 6.39 5.13
C VAL A 30 -8.95 6.62 6.46
N ASP A 31 -9.32 5.77 7.40
CA ASP A 31 -8.78 5.74 8.73
C ASP A 31 -7.27 5.62 8.51
N ALA A 32 -6.52 6.46 9.21
CA ALA A 32 -5.06 6.52 9.11
C ALA A 32 -4.36 5.14 8.91
N PRO A 33 -4.81 4.03 9.52
CA PRO A 33 -4.29 2.68 9.23
C PRO A 33 -4.36 2.24 7.76
N THR A 34 -5.42 2.53 6.99
CA THR A 34 -5.52 2.09 5.59
C THR A 34 -4.55 2.85 4.68
N ILE A 35 -4.43 4.17 4.85
CA ILE A 35 -3.40 4.97 4.13
C ILE A 35 -2.01 4.51 4.51
N SER A 36 -1.75 4.32 5.80
CA SER A 36 -0.45 3.85 6.28
C SER A 36 -0.12 2.46 5.72
N GLY A 37 -1.11 1.56 5.62
CA GLY A 37 -0.93 0.23 5.04
C GLY A 37 -0.55 0.27 3.56
N ILE A 38 -1.19 1.15 2.78
CA ILE A 38 -0.87 1.33 1.35
C ILE A 38 0.56 1.81 1.17
N VAL A 39 0.98 2.83 1.93
CA VAL A 39 2.35 3.38 1.84
C VAL A 39 3.40 2.34 2.24
N VAL A 40 3.17 1.60 3.32
CA VAL A 40 4.10 0.55 3.76
C VAL A 40 4.20 -0.57 2.73
N ALA A 41 3.07 -1.00 2.14
CA ALA A 41 3.06 -2.02 1.10
C ALA A 41 3.84 -1.58 -0.15
N ASP A 42 3.70 -0.33 -0.56
CA ASP A 42 4.41 0.24 -1.72
C ASP A 42 5.94 0.29 -1.51
N VAL A 43 6.38 0.69 -0.32
CA VAL A 43 7.80 0.69 0.06
C VAL A 43 8.37 -0.74 0.02
N ILE A 44 7.66 -1.72 0.59
CA ILE A 44 8.09 -3.12 0.58
C ILE A 44 8.19 -3.65 -0.85
N ALA A 45 7.18 -3.40 -1.69
CA ALA A 45 7.17 -3.81 -3.08
C ALA A 45 8.36 -3.22 -3.85
N THR A 46 8.64 -1.93 -3.66
CA THR A 46 9.76 -1.24 -4.29
C THR A 46 11.10 -1.84 -3.88
N VAL A 47 11.29 -2.18 -2.60
CA VAL A 47 12.52 -2.84 -2.12
C VAL A 47 12.69 -4.22 -2.76
N PHE A 48 11.63 -5.02 -2.84
CA PHE A 48 11.69 -6.32 -3.51
C PHE A 48 12.08 -6.20 -4.98
N LEU A 49 11.48 -5.25 -5.70
CA LEU A 49 11.83 -4.98 -7.10
C LEU A 49 13.28 -4.52 -7.24
N ALA A 50 13.75 -3.63 -6.36
CA ALA A 50 15.14 -3.16 -6.37
C ALA A 50 16.13 -4.30 -6.12
N VAL A 51 15.85 -5.19 -5.16
CA VAL A 51 16.68 -6.38 -4.89
C VAL A 51 16.66 -7.33 -6.07
N ALA A 52 15.50 -7.59 -6.68
CA ALA A 52 15.39 -8.45 -7.84
C ALA A 52 16.25 -7.92 -9.01
N VAL A 53 16.13 -6.63 -9.33
CA VAL A 53 16.95 -5.98 -10.36
C VAL A 53 18.43 -5.99 -10.00
N TYR A 54 18.78 -5.75 -8.73
CA TYR A 54 20.16 -5.81 -8.27
C TYR A 54 20.74 -7.22 -8.41
N CYS A 55 19.98 -8.27 -8.11
CA CYS A 55 20.40 -9.64 -8.31
C CYS A 55 20.58 -9.96 -9.81
N ILE A 56 19.66 -9.53 -10.67
CA ILE A 56 19.75 -9.74 -12.12
C ILE A 56 20.96 -9.02 -12.71
N THR A 57 21.12 -7.73 -12.40
CA THR A 57 22.22 -6.89 -12.95
C THR A 57 23.56 -7.11 -12.25
N GLY A 58 23.55 -7.56 -10.99
CA GLY A 58 24.73 -7.91 -10.21
C GLY A 58 25.34 -9.23 -10.63
N GLN A 59 24.57 -10.15 -11.23
CA GLN A 59 25.12 -11.35 -11.86
C GLN A 59 26.06 -10.99 -13.04
N ASP A 60 25.87 -9.87 -13.72
CA ASP A 60 26.78 -9.39 -14.78
C ASP A 60 28.07 -8.74 -14.25
N LYS A 61 28.09 -8.24 -13.00
CA LYS A 61 29.26 -7.55 -12.39
C LYS A 61 30.01 -8.38 -11.34
N GLY A 62 29.67 -9.66 -11.15
CA GLY A 62 30.13 -10.45 -10.02
C GLY A 62 30.43 -11.92 -10.33
N ARG A 63 31.44 -12.21 -11.17
CA ARG A 63 32.14 -13.50 -11.13
C ARG A 63 32.94 -13.70 -9.84
N MET A 64 32.42 -13.36 -8.64
CA MET A 64 33.12 -13.63 -7.36
C MET A 64 32.15 -13.90 -6.18
N SER A 65 31.81 -15.19 -6.02
CA SER A 65 31.85 -15.91 -4.74
C SER A 65 30.94 -15.48 -3.57
N ARG A 66 29.82 -16.19 -3.36
CA ARG A 66 29.69 -17.22 -2.29
C ARG A 66 28.24 -17.67 -2.16
N GLY A 67 27.93 -18.88 -2.66
CA GLY A 67 26.67 -19.53 -2.29
C GLY A 67 26.16 -20.69 -3.13
N GLU A 68 26.85 -21.21 -4.14
CA GLU A 68 26.42 -22.47 -4.78
C GLU A 68 27.59 -23.45 -4.85
N GLY A 69 27.73 -24.21 -3.77
CA GLY A 69 28.50 -25.44 -3.79
C GLY A 69 27.69 -26.53 -4.47
N ARG A 70 28.18 -26.95 -5.64
CA ARG A 70 28.05 -28.26 -6.30
C ARG A 70 26.97 -28.41 -7.37
N ALA A 71 27.41 -28.23 -8.63
CA ALA A 71 27.65 -29.29 -9.61
C ALA A 71 27.19 -28.91 -11.03
N LEU A 72 28.13 -28.42 -11.86
CA LEU A 72 28.10 -28.74 -13.28
C LEU A 72 29.51 -28.72 -13.88
N LEU A 73 30.23 -29.83 -13.70
CA LEU A 73 31.32 -30.21 -14.59
C LEU A 73 30.70 -30.83 -15.85
N ALA A 74 30.44 -30.04 -16.88
CA ALA A 74 30.37 -30.49 -18.27
C ALA A 74 30.10 -29.31 -19.22
N ALA A 75 31.14 -28.86 -19.93
CA ALA A 75 31.12 -28.46 -21.34
C ALA A 75 32.35 -27.58 -21.63
N ARG A 76 33.52 -28.21 -21.72
CA ARG A 76 34.63 -27.68 -22.51
C ARG A 76 34.52 -28.38 -23.87
N GLY A 77 34.16 -27.65 -24.92
CA GLY A 77 34.23 -28.19 -26.29
C GLY A 77 33.55 -27.31 -27.33
N GLY A 78 34.36 -26.67 -28.18
CA GLY A 78 33.99 -26.30 -29.55
C GLY A 78 33.79 -24.81 -29.81
N ASP A 79 34.89 -24.07 -29.91
CA ASP A 79 34.94 -22.84 -30.71
C ASP A 79 35.56 -23.23 -32.06
N GLY A 80 34.82 -23.01 -33.14
CA GLY A 80 35.15 -23.34 -34.53
C GLY A 80 34.10 -22.78 -35.47
#